data_AF-A0A9P0JXH6-F1
#
_entry.id   AF-A0A9P0JXH6-F1
#
_cell.length_a   1.000
_cell.length_b   1.000
_cell.length_c   1.000
_cell.angle_alpha   90.00
_cell.angle_beta   90.00
_cell.angle_gamma   90.00
#
_symmetry.space_group_name_H-M   'P 1'
#
loop_
_entity.id
_entity.type
_entity.pdbx_description
1 polymer ?
#
loop_
_entity_poly.entity_id
_entity_poly.type
_entity_poly.pdbx_seq_one_letter_code
_entity_poly.pdbx_strand_id
1 'polypeptide(L)'
;MELNQCPERFQSFYRISKDCFTRLLNIIKPKITKKNTNWRNCVSAEERLLITLRYSATGSSFKSLQFYFLRGHKTIRKIVHHTA
;
A
#
# COMPACT_ATOMS: atom_id res chain seq x y z
N MET A 1 11.42 -0.88 6.39
CA MET A 1 10.33 -1.76 6.85
C MET A 1 10.85 -3.20 6.74
N GLU A 2 11.11 -3.84 7.87
CA GLU A 2 11.81 -5.13 7.99
C GLU A 2 11.10 -6.31 7.30
N LEU A 3 9.87 -6.12 6.82
CA LEU A 3 9.08 -7.11 6.09
C LEU A 3 9.67 -7.54 4.75
N ASN A 4 10.56 -6.73 4.15
CA ASN A 4 11.18 -7.06 2.86
C ASN A 4 12.30 -8.12 2.96
N GLN A 5 12.76 -8.43 4.17
CA GLN A 5 13.87 -9.36 4.43
C GLN A 5 13.39 -10.81 4.66
N CYS A 6 12.13 -11.03 5.04
CA CYS A 6 11.56 -12.37 5.25
C CYS A 6 10.31 -12.58 4.35
N PRO A 7 10.40 -13.38 3.28
CA PRO A 7 9.29 -13.58 2.33
C PRO A 7 8.03 -14.17 3.00
N GLU A 8 8.18 -15.07 3.98
CA GLU A 8 7.05 -15.63 4.74
C GLU A 8 6.28 -14.58 5.54
N ARG A 9 7.00 -13.63 6.17
CA ARG A 9 6.36 -12.55 6.94
C ARG A 9 5.61 -11.61 6.03
N PHE A 10 6.17 -11.29 4.85
CA PHE A 10 5.48 -10.50 3.84
C PHE A 10 4.20 -11.20 3.39
N GLN A 11 4.27 -12.49 3.06
CA GLN A 11 3.12 -13.26 2.60
C GLN A 11 2.05 -13.40 3.68
N SER A 12 2.43 -13.64 4.93
CA SER A 12 1.47 -13.69 6.05
C SER A 12 0.79 -12.34 6.28
N PHE A 13 1.53 -11.24 6.14
CA PHE A 13 1.00 -9.91 6.44
C PHE A 13 0.11 -9.34 5.32
N TYR A 14 0.47 -9.58 4.06
CA TYR A 14 -0.23 -9.05 2.87
C TYR A 14 -1.04 -10.10 2.09
N ARG A 15 -0.99 -11.38 2.49
CA ARG A 15 -1.64 -12.53 1.83
C ARG A 15 -1.26 -12.71 0.35
N ILE A 16 -0.07 -12.23 -0.02
CA ILE A 16 0.48 -12.33 -1.39
C ILE A 16 2.00 -12.51 -1.34
N SER A 17 2.56 -13.28 -2.26
CA SER A 17 4.01 -13.41 -2.39
C SER A 17 4.63 -12.11 -2.92
N LYS A 18 5.93 -11.92 -2.63
CA LYS A 18 6.67 -10.74 -3.08
C LYS A 18 6.77 -10.66 -4.61
N ASP A 19 6.87 -11.81 -5.29
CA ASP A 19 6.89 -11.88 -6.75
C ASP A 19 5.55 -11.41 -7.36
N CYS A 20 4.44 -11.98 -6.87
CA CYS A 20 3.10 -11.56 -7.29
C CYS A 20 2.85 -10.07 -7.00
N PHE A 21 3.33 -9.57 -5.86
CA PHE A 21 3.29 -8.14 -5.55
C PHE A 21 4.02 -7.29 -6.60
N THR A 22 5.26 -7.64 -6.95
CA THR A 22 6.03 -6.91 -7.97
C THR A 22 5.34 -6.94 -9.33
N ARG A 23 4.80 -8.10 -9.73
CA ARG A 23 4.07 -8.24 -11.00
C ARG A 23 2.81 -7.38 -11.00
N LEU A 24 2.03 -7.42 -9.92
CA LEU A 24 0.82 -6.60 -9.77
C LEU A 24 1.17 -5.11 -9.78
N LEU A 25 2.21 -4.72 -9.05
CA LEU A 25 2.69 -3.35 -8.99
C LEU A 25 3.01 -2.85 -10.39
N ASN A 26 3.75 -3.59 -11.21
CA ASN A 26 4.08 -3.17 -12.57
C ASN A 26 2.84 -2.92 -13.45
N ILE A 27 1.78 -3.71 -13.27
CA ILE A 27 0.52 -3.56 -14.03
C ILE A 27 -0.23 -2.30 -13.59
N ILE A 28 -0.33 -2.06 -12.28
CA ILE A 28 -1.17 -0.98 -11.74
C ILE A 28 -0.43 0.34 -11.58
N LYS A 29 0.90 0.32 -11.48
CA LYS A 29 1.78 1.49 -11.30
C LYS A 29 1.40 2.66 -12.20
N PRO A 30 1.17 2.50 -13.53
CA PRO A 30 0.76 3.64 -14.36
C PRO A 30 -0.58 4.27 -13.94
N LYS A 31 -1.51 3.49 -13.38
CA LYS A 31 -2.84 3.97 -12.94
C LYS A 31 -2.81 4.65 -11.58
N ILE A 32 -1.89 4.25 -10.71
CA ILE A 32 -1.90 4.66 -9.28
C ILE A 32 -0.77 5.62 -8.91
N THR A 33 0.17 5.85 -9.81
CA THR A 33 1.28 6.79 -9.62
C THR A 33 0.74 8.22 -9.58
N LYS A 34 1.15 8.97 -8.56
CA LYS A 34 0.87 10.40 -8.44
C LYS A 34 2.14 11.20 -8.63
N LYS A 35 2.00 12.38 -9.25
CA LYS A 35 3.11 13.31 -9.47
C LYS A 35 3.46 14.04 -8.17
N ASN A 36 4.74 14.10 -7.83
CA ASN A 36 5.20 14.94 -6.72
C ASN A 36 4.84 16.40 -6.99
N THR A 37 4.42 17.11 -5.95
CA THR A 37 4.17 18.56 -6.03
C THR A 37 5.30 19.30 -5.33
N ASN A 38 5.46 20.58 -5.63
CA ASN A 38 6.51 21.42 -5.04
C ASN A 38 6.40 21.54 -3.49
N TRP A 39 5.23 21.21 -2.94
CA TRP A 39 4.94 21.30 -1.51
C TRP A 39 5.11 19.97 -0.77
N ARG A 40 4.95 18.83 -1.45
CA ARG A 40 4.99 17.51 -0.81
C ARG A 40 5.27 16.37 -1.80
N ASN A 41 6.13 15.45 -1.37
CA ASN A 41 6.30 14.15 -2.04
C ASN A 41 5.01 13.32 -1.93
N CYS A 42 4.56 12.80 -3.06
CA CYS A 42 3.42 11.91 -3.12
C CYS A 42 3.77 10.55 -2.49
N VAL A 43 2.74 9.90 -1.95
CA VAL A 43 2.85 8.50 -1.51
C VAL A 43 3.15 7.65 -2.75
N SER A 44 4.21 6.84 -2.69
CA SER A 44 4.66 6.04 -3.83
C SER A 44 3.59 5.03 -4.26
N ALA A 45 3.62 4.62 -5.54
CA ALA A 45 2.72 3.57 -6.04
C ALA A 45 2.84 2.27 -5.22
N GLU A 46 4.07 1.93 -4.81
CA GLU A 46 4.35 0.78 -3.96
C GLU A 46 3.63 0.88 -2.62
N GLU A 47 3.79 1.98 -1.89
CA GLU A 47 3.18 2.18 -0.58
C GLU A 47 1.64 2.22 -0.69
N ARG A 48 1.11 2.84 -1.75
CA ARG A 48 -0.34 2.85 -2.04
C ARG A 48 -0.91 1.44 -2.22
N LEU A 49 -0.17 0.58 -2.94
CA LEU A 49 -0.55 -0.81 -3.14
C LEU A 49 -0.48 -1.59 -1.82
N LEU A 50 0.58 -1.43 -1.03
CA LEU A 50 0.72 -2.11 0.26
C LEU A 50 -0.41 -1.74 1.24
N ILE A 51 -0.81 -0.47 1.28
CA ILE A 51 -1.95 -0.01 2.10
C ILE A 51 -3.23 -0.72 1.67
N THR A 52 -3.47 -0.82 0.36
CA THR A 52 -4.67 -1.45 -0.19
C THR A 52 -4.68 -2.95 0.06
N LEU A 53 -3.55 -3.63 -0.17
CA LEU A 53 -3.40 -5.05 0.12
C LEU A 53 -3.60 -5.35 1.60
N ARG A 54 -3.05 -4.51 2.48
CA ARG A 54 -3.25 -4.68 3.92
C ARG A 54 -4.73 -4.54 4.29
N TYR A 55 -5.43 -3.57 3.71
CA TYR A 55 -6.87 -3.42 3.87
C TYR A 55 -7.64 -4.65 3.37
N SER A 56 -7.34 -5.13 2.16
CA SER A 56 -7.99 -6.32 1.58
C SER A 56 -7.68 -7.61 2.35
N ALA A 57 -6.48 -7.73 2.93
CA ALA A 57 -6.07 -8.92 3.67
C ALA A 57 -6.74 -9.03 5.04
N THR A 58 -7.02 -7.91 5.73
CA THR A 58 -7.57 -7.91 7.09
C THR A 58 -8.99 -7.42 7.21
N GLY A 59 -9.50 -6.64 6.25
CA GLY A 59 -10.74 -5.87 6.41
C GLY A 59 -10.68 -4.81 7.51
N SER A 60 -9.48 -4.45 7.99
CA SER A 60 -9.32 -3.55 9.15
C SER A 60 -9.80 -2.12 8.85
N SER A 61 -10.19 -1.40 9.92
CA SER A 61 -10.59 0.01 9.81
C SER A 61 -9.46 0.91 9.28
N PHE A 62 -9.82 2.00 8.61
CA PHE A 62 -8.85 3.01 8.15
C PHE A 62 -8.08 3.67 9.31
N LYS A 63 -8.66 3.70 10.51
CA LYS A 63 -8.00 4.21 11.73
C LYS A 63 -6.84 3.31 12.16
N SER A 64 -7.00 1.99 12.08
CA SER A 64 -5.92 1.04 12.35
C SER A 64 -4.78 1.20 11.33
N LEU A 65 -5.12 1.31 10.04
CA LEU A 65 -4.14 1.51 8.97
C LEU A 65 -3.35 2.82 9.11
N GLN A 66 -3.97 3.87 9.67
CA GLN A 66 -3.29 5.15 9.90
C GLN A 66 -2.07 4.99 10.80
N PHE A 67 -2.16 4.17 11.86
CA PHE A 67 -1.04 3.90 12.76
C PHE A 67 0.02 3.00 12.10
N TYR A 68 -0.39 2.02 11.30
CA TYR A 68 0.56 1.14 10.59
C TYR A 68 1.41 1.86 9.54
N PHE A 69 0.80 2.75 8.76
CA PHE A 69 1.47 3.42 7.63
C PHE A 69 1.87 4.87 7.92
N LEU A 70 1.54 5.40 9.10
CA LEU A 70 1.81 6.79 9.48
C LEU A 70 1.28 7.78 8.42
N ARG A 71 0.06 7.52 7.95
CA ARG A 71 -0.67 8.35 6.99
C ARG A 71 -2.02 8.74 7.58
N GLY A 72 -2.38 10.02 7.43
CA GLY A 72 -3.65 10.51 7.94
C GLY A 72 -4.85 9.74 7.36
N HIS A 73 -5.89 9.57 8.18
CA HIS A 73 -7.12 8.85 7.84
C HIS A 73 -7.68 9.17 6.45
N LYS A 74 -7.80 10.47 6.11
CA LYS A 74 -8.31 10.93 4.79
C LYS A 74 -7.43 10.44 3.63
N THR A 75 -6.11 10.39 3.82
CA THR A 75 -5.17 9.95 2.81
C THR A 75 -5.30 8.45 2.57
N ILE A 76 -5.37 7.64 3.63
CA ILE A 76 -5.57 6.19 3.51
C ILE A 76 -6.89 5.87 2.83
N ARG A 77 -7.98 6.51 3.25
CA ARG A 77 -9.29 6.33 2.62
C ARG A 77 -9.23 6.63 1.11
N LYS A 78 -8.62 7.76 0.73
CA LYS A 78 -8.43 8.14 -0.69
C LYS A 78 -7.51 7.20 -1.46
N ILE A 79 -6.54 6.56 -0.79
CA ILE A 79 -5.71 5.54 -1.40
C ILE A 79 -6.60 4.35 -1.71
N VAL A 80 -7.19 3.71 -0.69
CA VAL A 80 -7.98 2.49 -0.83
C VAL A 80 -9.06 2.63 -1.90
N HIS A 81 -9.87 3.70 -1.92
CA HIS A 81 -10.90 3.88 -2.95
C HIS A 81 -10.39 4.11 -4.37
N HIS A 82 -9.14 4.53 -4.53
CA HIS A 82 -8.55 4.78 -5.85
C HIS A 82 -7.76 3.56 -6.37
N THR A 83 -7.41 2.62 -5.49
CA THR A 83 -6.65 1.41 -5.84
C THR A 83 -7.48 0.14 -5.83
N ALA A 84 -8.57 0.07 -5.05
CA ALA A 84 -9.56 -1.02 -5.08
C ALA A 84 -10.49 -0.88 -6.28
#